data_AF-A0A3D6BNW3-F1
#
_entry.id   AF-A0A3D6BNW3-F1
#
_cell.length_a   1.000
_cell.length_b   1.000
_cell.length_c   1.000
_cell.angle_alpha   90.00
_cell.angle_beta   90.00
_cell.angle_gamma   90.00
#
_symmetry.space_group_name_H-M   'P 1'
#
loop_
_entity.id
_entity.type
_entity.pdbx_description
1 polymer ?
#
loop_
_entity_poly.entity_id
_entity_poly.type
_entity_poly.pdbx_seq_one_letter_code
_entity_poly.pdbx_strand_id
1 'polypeptide(L)'
;KKFEAFLNKQYLEGINVIPVIKKHKVYKEVDAVAKELNADLIIMGSQGLTLQDGIFAGSNAEKMVRNSSTPVLIVKTEPNNFALNNVVLATDMSLESVNAYENANQFLSKLGSKVHSVYVNRPNNGFLSSKEFKRKAEEFKMAGGSNKIDFIAGYTIEDGVIQYAEETNADALVV
;
A
#
# COMPACT_ATOMS: atom_id res chain seq x y z
N LYS A 1 -1.90 -29.22 17.06
CA LYS A 1 -0.60 -28.94 17.72
C LYS A 1 0.01 -27.56 17.41
N LYS A 2 0.65 -27.31 16.24
CA LYS A 2 1.31 -25.99 15.99
C LYS A 2 0.34 -24.80 16.00
N PHE A 3 -0.93 -25.04 15.68
CA PHE A 3 -1.94 -24.02 15.49
C PHE A 3 -2.57 -23.54 16.81
N GLU A 4 -2.96 -24.44 17.73
CA GLU A 4 -3.43 -24.02 19.08
C GLU A 4 -2.31 -23.28 19.83
N ALA A 5 -1.06 -23.71 19.67
CA ALA A 5 0.11 -23.04 20.26
C ALA A 5 0.42 -21.64 19.67
N PHE A 6 -0.21 -21.27 18.55
CA PHE A 6 -0.21 -19.90 18.04
C PHE A 6 -1.40 -19.10 18.57
N LEU A 7 -2.60 -19.69 18.64
CA LEU A 7 -3.79 -19.03 19.20
C LEU A 7 -3.62 -18.67 20.68
N ASN A 8 -2.89 -19.50 21.45
CA ASN A 8 -2.59 -19.27 22.87
C ASN A 8 -1.41 -18.29 23.09
N LYS A 9 -1.24 -17.28 22.25
CA LYS A 9 -0.21 -16.24 22.40
C LYS A 9 -0.76 -15.04 23.15
N GLN A 10 0.02 -14.50 24.09
CA GLN A 10 -0.39 -13.37 24.94
C GLN A 10 -0.86 -12.14 24.16
N TYR A 11 -0.27 -11.87 22.98
CA TYR A 11 -0.70 -10.77 22.11
C TYR A 11 -2.04 -11.00 21.39
N LEU A 12 -2.70 -12.15 21.59
CA LEU A 12 -4.06 -12.45 21.12
C LEU A 12 -5.08 -12.43 22.27
N GLU A 13 -4.67 -12.20 23.52
CA GLU A 13 -5.58 -12.10 24.66
C GLU A 13 -6.54 -10.91 24.46
N GLY A 14 -7.85 -11.17 24.58
CA GLY A 14 -8.91 -10.21 24.30
C GLY A 14 -9.24 -10.02 22.81
N ILE A 15 -8.52 -10.63 21.88
CA ILE A 15 -8.79 -10.55 20.43
C ILE A 15 -9.68 -11.74 20.00
N ASN A 16 -10.76 -11.47 19.27
CA ASN A 16 -11.58 -12.51 18.65
C ASN A 16 -10.88 -13.09 17.40
N VAL A 17 -10.18 -14.22 17.56
CA VAL A 17 -9.46 -14.90 16.46
C VAL A 17 -10.28 -16.07 15.92
N ILE A 18 -10.86 -15.89 14.73
CA ILE A 18 -11.61 -16.94 14.02
C ILE A 18 -10.67 -17.72 13.09
N PRO A 19 -10.40 -19.02 13.34
CA PRO A 19 -9.45 -19.78 12.54
C PRO A 19 -10.06 -20.38 11.27
N VAL A 20 -9.51 -20.04 10.10
CA VAL A 20 -9.93 -20.58 8.80
C VAL A 20 -8.81 -21.42 8.18
N ILE A 21 -9.14 -22.65 7.74
CA ILE A 21 -8.22 -23.56 7.04
C ILE A 21 -8.88 -24.01 5.73
N LYS A 22 -8.46 -23.42 4.60
CA LYS A 22 -8.82 -23.87 3.24
C LYS A 22 -7.65 -24.70 2.67
N LYS A 23 -7.92 -25.65 1.76
CA LYS A 23 -6.88 -26.39 1.02
C LYS A 23 -6.53 -25.65 -0.27
N HIS A 24 -5.26 -25.77 -0.70
CA HIS A 24 -4.62 -25.07 -1.82
C HIS A 24 -4.29 -23.59 -1.54
N LYS A 25 -3.12 -23.15 -2.01
CA LYS A 25 -2.63 -21.77 -1.87
C LYS A 25 -2.94 -20.97 -3.14
N VAL A 26 -4.19 -20.56 -3.31
CA VAL A 26 -4.55 -19.60 -4.36
C VAL A 26 -4.85 -18.26 -3.70
N TYR A 27 -4.25 -17.19 -4.21
CA TYR A 27 -4.51 -15.80 -3.77
C TYR A 27 -6.01 -15.45 -3.84
N LYS A 28 -6.72 -16.03 -4.83
CA LYS A 28 -8.19 -15.94 -4.96
C LYS A 28 -8.96 -16.52 -3.77
N GLU A 29 -8.47 -17.56 -3.10
CA GLU A 29 -9.13 -18.11 -1.89
C GLU A 29 -8.99 -17.15 -0.71
N VAL A 30 -7.87 -16.44 -0.60
CA VAL A 30 -7.63 -15.46 0.48
C VAL A 30 -8.54 -14.24 0.30
N ASP A 31 -8.61 -13.71 -0.93
CA ASP A 31 -9.53 -12.62 -1.29
C ASP A 31 -11.01 -13.03 -1.18
N ALA A 32 -11.37 -14.26 -1.56
CA ALA A 32 -12.71 -14.80 -1.39
C ALA A 32 -13.09 -14.95 0.09
N VAL A 33 -12.19 -15.40 0.96
CA VAL A 33 -12.41 -15.46 2.41
C VAL A 33 -12.49 -14.06 3.03
N ALA A 34 -11.66 -13.11 2.59
CA ALA A 34 -11.76 -11.72 3.02
C ALA A 34 -13.15 -11.12 2.69
N LYS A 35 -13.70 -11.44 1.51
CA LYS A 35 -15.07 -11.08 1.11
C LYS A 35 -16.15 -11.82 1.90
N GLU A 36 -16.01 -13.13 2.10
CA GLU A 36 -16.90 -13.97 2.92
C GLU A 36 -17.04 -13.43 4.36
N LEU A 37 -15.96 -12.85 4.89
CA LEU A 37 -15.89 -12.26 6.23
C LEU A 37 -16.10 -10.73 6.28
N ASN A 38 -16.28 -10.06 5.14
CA ASN A 38 -16.35 -8.59 5.01
C ASN A 38 -15.14 -7.86 5.66
N ALA A 39 -13.93 -8.38 5.48
CA ALA A 39 -12.72 -7.82 6.07
C ALA A 39 -12.24 -6.54 5.37
N ASP A 40 -11.97 -5.48 6.14
CA ASP A 40 -11.45 -4.20 5.65
C ASP A 40 -10.00 -4.25 5.14
N LEU A 41 -9.20 -5.23 5.60
CA LEU A 41 -7.76 -5.31 5.35
C LEU A 41 -7.26 -6.75 5.39
N ILE A 42 -6.41 -7.12 4.43
CA ILE A 42 -5.59 -8.35 4.46
C ILE A 42 -4.18 -7.97 4.90
N ILE A 43 -3.69 -8.55 6.00
CA ILE A 43 -2.31 -8.37 6.45
C ILE A 43 -1.51 -9.63 6.12
N MET A 44 -0.34 -9.49 5.49
CA MET A 44 0.57 -10.61 5.21
C MET A 44 2.04 -10.24 5.38
N GLY A 45 2.84 -11.14 5.95
CA GLY A 45 4.29 -11.00 5.99
C GLY A 45 4.96 -11.49 4.71
N SER A 46 5.98 -10.79 4.21
CA SER A 46 6.84 -11.26 3.11
C SER A 46 8.16 -11.79 3.66
N GLN A 47 8.34 -13.12 3.70
CA GLN A 47 9.59 -13.71 4.19
C GLN A 47 10.77 -13.43 3.24
N GLY A 48 11.82 -12.82 3.78
CA GLY A 48 13.13 -12.74 3.14
C GLY A 48 13.29 -11.71 2.02
N LEU A 49 12.45 -10.66 2.00
CA LEU A 49 12.49 -9.62 0.96
C LEU A 49 12.42 -8.23 1.59
N THR A 50 13.44 -7.43 1.34
CA THR A 50 13.64 -6.06 1.84
C THR A 50 12.98 -5.02 0.91
N LEU A 51 13.20 -3.73 1.15
CA LEU A 51 12.87 -2.68 0.17
C LEU A 51 13.84 -2.70 -1.03
N GLN A 52 15.10 -3.10 -0.82
CA GLN A 52 16.15 -3.11 -1.84
C GLN A 52 15.95 -4.24 -2.87
N ASP A 53 15.23 -5.31 -2.51
CA ASP A 53 14.82 -6.38 -3.43
C ASP A 53 13.68 -5.95 -4.40
N GLY A 54 13.16 -4.72 -4.26
CA GLY A 54 12.06 -4.15 -5.04
C GLY A 54 10.75 -4.05 -4.26
N ILE A 55 9.89 -3.08 -4.59
CA ILE A 55 8.64 -2.81 -3.84
C ILE A 55 7.74 -4.05 -3.87
N PHE A 56 7.45 -4.56 -5.08
CA PHE A 56 6.56 -5.70 -5.32
C PHE A 56 7.23 -7.08 -5.22
N ALA A 57 8.43 -7.17 -4.65
CA ALA A 57 9.14 -8.43 -4.52
C ALA A 57 8.33 -9.44 -3.67
N GLY A 58 8.01 -10.60 -4.25
CA GLY A 58 7.46 -11.76 -3.54
C GLY A 58 6.29 -12.41 -4.26
N SER A 59 6.51 -13.61 -4.82
CA SER A 59 5.59 -14.29 -5.75
C SER A 59 4.21 -14.72 -5.21
N ASN A 60 3.91 -14.45 -3.94
CA ASN A 60 2.56 -14.54 -3.36
C ASN A 60 2.00 -13.15 -3.01
N ALA A 61 2.83 -12.23 -2.50
CA ALA A 61 2.42 -10.87 -2.14
C ALA A 61 2.06 -10.05 -3.39
N GLU A 62 2.89 -10.11 -4.43
CA GLU A 62 2.62 -9.54 -5.75
C GLU A 62 1.29 -10.06 -6.33
N LYS A 63 1.00 -11.36 -6.18
CA LYS A 63 -0.26 -11.96 -6.66
C LYS A 63 -1.46 -11.56 -5.82
N MET A 64 -1.31 -11.31 -4.52
CA MET A 64 -2.36 -10.73 -3.69
C MET A 64 -2.67 -9.30 -4.14
N VAL A 65 -1.67 -8.42 -4.18
CA VAL A 65 -1.86 -7.00 -4.58
C VAL A 65 -2.44 -6.88 -6.00
N ARG A 66 -1.99 -7.71 -6.95
CA ARG A 66 -2.46 -7.68 -8.35
C ARG A 66 -3.88 -8.24 -8.57
N ASN A 67 -4.46 -8.98 -7.61
CA ASN A 67 -5.73 -9.71 -7.82
C ASN A 67 -6.78 -9.54 -6.72
N SER A 68 -6.43 -9.00 -5.55
CA SER A 68 -7.39 -8.75 -4.48
C SER A 68 -8.13 -7.44 -4.71
N SER A 69 -9.39 -7.38 -4.28
CA SER A 69 -10.13 -6.11 -4.18
C SER A 69 -10.35 -5.68 -2.73
N THR A 70 -9.76 -6.39 -1.76
CA THR A 70 -9.59 -5.94 -0.38
C THR A 70 -8.20 -5.30 -0.25
N PRO A 71 -8.03 -4.19 0.48
CA PRO A 71 -6.72 -3.61 0.76
C PRO A 71 -5.73 -4.65 1.32
N VAL A 72 -4.47 -4.59 0.89
CA VAL A 72 -3.41 -5.54 1.31
C VAL A 72 -2.24 -4.80 1.94
N LEU A 73 -1.94 -5.08 3.21
CA LEU A 73 -0.75 -4.60 3.90
C LEU A 73 0.34 -5.70 3.89
N ILE A 74 1.48 -5.40 3.27
CA ILE A 74 2.65 -6.29 3.25
C ILE A 74 3.63 -5.84 4.34
N VAL A 75 3.89 -6.71 5.31
CA VAL A 75 4.87 -6.49 6.39
C VAL A 75 6.19 -7.14 5.98
N LYS A 76 7.18 -6.33 5.59
CA LYS A 76 8.49 -6.81 5.10
C LYS A 76 9.45 -7.25 6.21
N THR A 77 9.44 -6.54 7.33
CA THR A 77 10.29 -6.78 8.50
C THR A 77 9.44 -6.74 9.77
N GLU A 78 9.91 -7.34 10.86
CA GLU A 78 9.24 -7.27 12.16
C GLU A 78 9.45 -5.87 12.77
N PRO A 79 8.38 -5.05 12.96
CA PRO A 79 8.54 -3.69 13.43
C PRO A 79 8.69 -3.66 14.95
N ASN A 80 9.79 -3.09 15.45
CA ASN A 80 10.02 -2.92 16.90
C ASN A 80 8.91 -2.12 17.60
N ASN A 81 8.27 -1.20 16.86
CA ASN A 81 7.07 -0.48 17.28
C ASN A 81 6.29 -0.10 16.02
N PHE A 82 5.09 -0.66 15.80
CA PHE A 82 4.30 -0.38 14.61
C PHE A 82 3.46 0.89 14.79
N ALA A 83 3.71 1.88 13.95
CA ALA A 83 2.90 3.08 13.81
C ALA A 83 2.86 3.48 12.33
N LEU A 84 1.86 4.28 11.94
CA LEU A 84 1.69 4.78 10.58
C LEU A 84 1.51 6.31 10.64
N ASN A 85 2.56 7.01 11.09
CA ASN A 85 2.53 8.46 11.30
C ASN A 85 2.76 9.21 10.00
N ASN A 86 3.74 8.78 9.20
CA ASN A 86 4.04 9.29 7.87
C ASN A 86 3.83 8.17 6.84
N VAL A 87 3.00 8.40 5.84
CA VAL A 87 2.75 7.42 4.77
C VAL A 87 2.88 8.10 3.42
N VAL A 88 3.71 7.53 2.54
CA VAL A 88 3.81 7.98 1.15
C VAL A 88 2.73 7.31 0.32
N LEU A 89 1.98 8.12 -0.45
CA LEU A 89 0.99 7.65 -1.42
C LEU A 89 1.46 8.03 -2.83
N ALA A 90 2.01 7.05 -3.54
CA ALA A 90 2.33 7.23 -4.95
C ALA A 90 1.03 7.30 -5.77
N THR A 91 0.98 8.20 -6.75
CA THR A 91 -0.14 8.24 -7.70
C THR A 91 0.35 8.68 -9.07
N ASP A 92 -0.23 8.11 -10.12
CA ASP A 92 0.00 8.54 -11.50
C ASP A 92 -0.93 9.70 -11.92
N MET A 93 -1.90 10.07 -11.08
CA MET A 93 -2.97 11.03 -11.35
C MET A 93 -3.85 10.66 -12.58
N SER A 94 -4.04 9.38 -12.86
CA SER A 94 -5.06 8.94 -13.84
C SER A 94 -6.47 9.19 -13.32
N LEU A 95 -7.45 9.34 -14.21
CA LEU A 95 -8.85 9.54 -13.80
C LEU A 95 -9.43 8.23 -13.23
N GLU A 96 -8.90 7.12 -13.71
CA GLU A 96 -9.16 5.75 -13.28
C GLU A 96 -8.68 5.50 -11.84
N SER A 97 -7.56 6.11 -11.41
CA SER A 97 -7.04 5.94 -10.05
C SER A 97 -7.72 6.82 -8.98
N VAL A 98 -8.65 7.72 -9.35
CA VAL A 98 -9.30 8.64 -8.39
C VAL A 98 -9.95 7.90 -7.23
N ASN A 99 -10.76 6.87 -7.52
CA ASN A 99 -11.44 6.07 -6.49
C ASN A 99 -10.45 5.33 -5.57
N ALA A 100 -9.32 4.85 -6.12
CA ALA A 100 -8.28 4.18 -5.34
C ALA A 100 -7.55 5.19 -4.42
N TYR A 101 -7.22 6.36 -4.96
CA TYR A 101 -6.61 7.46 -4.23
C TYR A 101 -7.51 7.97 -3.10
N GLU A 102 -8.82 8.14 -3.34
CA GLU A 102 -9.75 8.56 -2.30
C GLU A 102 -9.88 7.50 -1.20
N ASN A 103 -10.09 6.24 -1.57
CA ASN A 103 -10.17 5.12 -0.61
C ASN A 103 -8.91 5.01 0.26
N ALA A 104 -7.72 5.16 -0.34
CA ALA A 104 -6.46 5.18 0.39
C ALA A 104 -6.38 6.35 1.38
N ASN A 105 -6.74 7.57 0.97
CA ASN A 105 -6.77 8.73 1.87
C ASN A 105 -7.80 8.59 2.99
N GLN A 106 -9.00 8.08 2.70
CA GLN A 106 -10.03 7.83 3.73
C GLN A 106 -9.56 6.78 4.75
N PHE A 107 -8.91 5.71 4.30
CA PHE A 107 -8.36 4.66 5.16
C PHE A 107 -7.23 5.22 6.05
N LEU A 108 -6.23 5.88 5.45
CA LEU A 108 -5.10 6.46 6.17
C LEU A 108 -5.53 7.57 7.15
N SER A 109 -6.54 8.38 6.80
CA SER A 109 -7.10 9.39 7.70
C SER A 109 -7.75 8.78 8.96
N LYS A 110 -8.40 7.61 8.85
CA LYS A 110 -8.97 6.88 10.00
C LYS A 110 -7.88 6.33 10.94
N LEU A 111 -6.67 6.13 10.42
CA LEU A 111 -5.49 5.71 11.20
C LEU A 111 -4.71 6.89 11.80
N GLY A 112 -5.11 8.13 11.52
CA GLY A 112 -4.40 9.35 11.95
C GLY A 112 -3.12 9.63 11.16
N SER A 113 -2.88 8.95 10.05
CA SER A 113 -1.66 9.07 9.25
C SER A 113 -1.56 10.41 8.52
N LYS A 114 -0.38 11.04 8.56
CA LYS A 114 -0.01 12.11 7.64
C LYS A 114 0.34 11.49 6.28
N VAL A 115 -0.53 11.70 5.30
CA VAL A 115 -0.32 11.25 3.92
C VAL A 115 0.52 12.26 3.14
N HIS A 116 1.60 11.80 2.52
CA HIS A 116 2.45 12.56 1.60
C HIS A 116 2.25 11.99 0.19
N SER A 117 1.41 12.65 -0.62
CA SER A 117 1.13 12.18 -1.98
C SER A 117 2.21 12.63 -2.97
N VAL A 118 2.67 11.72 -3.83
CA VAL A 118 3.82 11.97 -4.74
C VAL A 118 3.57 11.47 -6.16
N TYR A 119 4.08 12.24 -7.14
CA TYR A 119 4.20 11.85 -8.55
C TYR A 119 5.67 11.84 -8.97
N VAL A 120 6.12 10.71 -9.55
CA VAL A 120 7.51 10.55 -10.03
C VAL A 120 7.61 10.90 -11.52
N ASN A 121 8.26 12.02 -11.82
CA ASN A 121 8.56 12.44 -13.19
C ASN A 121 9.80 11.71 -13.71
N ARG A 122 9.66 10.97 -14.81
CA ARG A 122 10.79 10.22 -15.41
C ARG A 122 11.42 11.00 -16.56
N PRO A 123 12.75 10.97 -16.74
CA PRO A 123 13.41 11.67 -17.85
C PRO A 123 13.07 11.09 -19.22
N ASN A 124 12.56 9.86 -19.28
CA ASN A 124 12.10 9.19 -20.51
C ASN A 124 10.72 8.56 -20.30
N ASN A 125 9.89 8.59 -21.35
CA ASN A 125 8.53 8.05 -21.41
C ASN A 125 7.56 8.65 -20.36
N GLY A 126 6.80 9.67 -20.77
CA GLY A 126 5.77 10.33 -19.95
C GLY A 126 6.23 11.51 -19.11
N PHE A 127 7.38 12.12 -19.44
CA PHE A 127 7.86 13.35 -18.79
C PHE A 127 6.81 14.46 -18.85
N LEU A 128 6.58 15.16 -17.74
CA LEU A 128 5.75 16.36 -17.66
C LEU A 128 6.61 17.58 -17.37
N SER A 129 6.34 18.71 -18.03
CA SER A 129 6.80 20.01 -17.53
C SER A 129 5.99 20.40 -16.27
N SER A 130 6.53 21.31 -15.45
CA SER A 130 5.83 21.82 -14.27
C SER A 130 4.48 22.50 -14.58
N LYS A 131 4.23 22.89 -15.84
CA LYS A 131 2.93 23.41 -16.31
C LYS A 131 1.94 22.28 -16.57
N GLU A 132 2.39 21.20 -17.22
CA GLU A 132 1.56 20.03 -17.53
C GLU A 132 1.23 19.22 -16.28
N PHE A 133 2.19 19.08 -15.36
CA PHE A 133 1.95 18.51 -14.03
C PHE A 133 0.84 19.28 -13.29
N LYS A 134 0.94 20.62 -13.20
CA LYS A 134 -0.07 21.44 -12.53
C LYS A 134 -1.46 21.31 -13.18
N ARG A 135 -1.52 21.27 -14.52
CA ARG A 135 -2.78 21.01 -15.23
C ARG A 135 -3.37 19.64 -14.84
N LYS A 136 -2.55 18.58 -14.89
CA LYS A 136 -2.98 17.21 -14.56
C LYS A 136 -3.43 17.09 -13.09
N ALA A 137 -2.75 17.76 -12.16
CA ALA A 137 -3.10 17.77 -10.74
C ALA A 137 -4.42 18.49 -10.44
N GLU A 138 -4.74 19.59 -11.14
CA GLU A 138 -6.07 20.22 -11.05
C GLU A 138 -7.15 19.37 -11.71
N GLU A 139 -6.89 18.73 -12.85
CA GLU A 139 -7.84 17.81 -13.51
C GLU A 139 -8.17 16.59 -12.63
N PHE A 140 -7.15 15.97 -12.03
CA PHE A 140 -7.30 14.86 -11.07
C PHE A 140 -8.11 15.28 -9.84
N LYS A 141 -7.86 16.47 -9.29
CA LYS A 141 -8.65 17.08 -8.21
C LYS A 141 -10.10 17.37 -8.60
N MET A 142 -10.34 17.89 -9.80
CA MET A 142 -11.71 18.14 -10.30
C MET A 142 -12.52 16.85 -10.47
N ALA A 143 -11.86 15.71 -10.65
CA ALA A 143 -12.49 14.40 -10.68
C ALA A 143 -12.74 13.77 -9.29
N GLY A 144 -12.13 14.28 -8.22
CA GLY A 144 -12.25 13.78 -6.83
C GLY A 144 -10.92 13.54 -6.10
N GLY A 145 -9.78 13.64 -6.79
CA GLY A 145 -8.45 13.50 -6.22
C GLY A 145 -7.93 14.76 -5.49
N SER A 146 -6.61 14.93 -5.46
CA SER A 146 -5.94 16.07 -4.81
C SER A 146 -4.99 16.79 -5.77
N ASN A 147 -4.84 18.12 -5.60
CA ASN A 147 -3.74 18.87 -6.21
C ASN A 147 -2.53 19.05 -5.28
N LYS A 148 -2.64 18.61 -4.01
CA LYS A 148 -1.53 18.54 -3.05
C LYS A 148 -0.78 17.24 -3.27
N ILE A 149 -0.01 17.20 -4.35
CA ILE A 149 0.83 16.09 -4.77
C ILE A 149 2.19 16.71 -5.10
N ASP A 150 3.24 16.18 -4.50
CA ASP A 150 4.59 16.70 -4.72
C ASP A 150 5.24 16.05 -5.95
N PHE A 151 6.08 16.82 -6.64
CA PHE A 151 6.54 16.53 -7.99
C PHE A 151 8.05 16.36 -8.02
N ILE A 152 8.50 15.10 -7.98
CA ILE A 152 9.92 14.74 -7.92
C ILE A 152 10.40 14.18 -9.25
N ALA A 153 11.72 14.07 -9.42
CA ALA A 153 12.34 13.38 -10.54
C ALA A 153 12.96 12.05 -10.08
N GLY A 154 12.77 10.98 -10.86
CA GLY A 154 13.40 9.67 -10.65
C GLY A 154 13.72 9.01 -11.99
N TYR A 155 14.66 8.06 -12.03
CA TYR A 155 14.98 7.35 -13.27
C TYR A 155 13.92 6.28 -13.61
N THR A 156 13.28 5.72 -12.59
CA THR A 156 12.15 4.79 -12.69
C THR A 156 10.93 5.38 -11.94
N ILE A 157 10.00 4.54 -11.47
CA ILE A 157 9.03 4.95 -10.44
C ILE A 157 9.52 4.48 -9.06
N GLU A 158 10.06 3.26 -8.97
CA GLU A 158 10.39 2.62 -7.69
C GLU A 158 11.52 3.36 -6.95
N ASP A 159 12.59 3.76 -7.64
CA ASP A 159 13.67 4.59 -7.08
C ASP A 159 13.16 5.93 -6.54
N GLY A 160 12.33 6.64 -7.31
CA GLY A 160 11.76 7.93 -6.90
C GLY A 160 10.84 7.83 -5.69
N VAL A 161 9.93 6.85 -5.64
CA VAL A 161 9.05 6.68 -4.46
C VAL A 161 9.85 6.20 -3.23
N ILE A 162 10.87 5.35 -3.40
CA ILE A 162 11.76 4.94 -2.31
C ILE A 162 12.55 6.13 -1.76
N GLN A 163 13.20 6.93 -2.62
CA GLN A 163 13.92 8.14 -2.20
C GLN A 163 12.99 9.09 -1.43
N TYR A 164 11.78 9.32 -1.93
CA TYR A 164 10.80 10.19 -1.26
C TYR A 164 10.31 9.63 0.08
N ALA A 165 10.19 8.31 0.22
CA ALA A 165 9.87 7.65 1.49
C ALA A 165 11.01 7.80 2.51
N GLU A 166 12.27 7.74 2.08
CA GLU A 166 13.43 8.02 2.93
C GLU A 166 13.48 9.50 3.35
N GLU A 167 13.32 10.44 2.41
CA GLU A 167 13.30 11.89 2.65
C GLU A 167 12.16 12.30 3.61
N THR A 168 10.96 11.72 3.45
CA THR A 168 9.80 12.01 4.31
C THR A 168 9.76 11.22 5.62
N ASN A 169 10.72 10.30 5.85
CA ASN A 169 10.76 9.38 6.99
C ASN A 169 9.43 8.59 7.12
N ALA A 170 9.02 7.94 6.03
CA ALA A 170 7.76 7.23 5.92
C ALA A 170 7.78 5.86 6.62
N ASP A 171 6.76 5.60 7.43
CA ASP A 171 6.52 4.30 8.07
C ASP A 171 5.97 3.27 7.07
N ALA A 172 5.29 3.73 6.01
CA ALA A 172 4.74 2.88 4.94
C ALA A 172 4.65 3.60 3.58
N LEU A 173 4.51 2.80 2.54
CA LEU A 173 4.40 3.19 1.13
C LEU A 173 3.15 2.53 0.54
N VAL A 174 2.32 3.33 -0.14
CA VAL A 174 1.06 2.93 -0.79
C VAL A 174 1.13 3.27 -2.28
N VAL A 175 0.63 2.35 -3.10
CA VAL A 175 0.77 2.25 -4.58
C VAL A 175 -0.47 1.60 -5.19
#